data_AF-A0A7Z2JAG3-F1
#
_entry.id   AF-A0A7Z2JAG3-F1
#
_cell.length_a   1.000
_cell.length_b   1.000
_cell.length_c   1.000
_cell.angle_alpha   90.00
_cell.angle_beta   90.00
_cell.angle_gamma   90.00
#
_symmetry.space_group_name_H-M   'P 1'
#
loop_
_entity.id
_entity.type
_entity.pdbx_description
1 polymer ?
#
loop_
_entity_poly.entity_id
_entity_poly.type
_entity_poly.pdbx_seq_one_letter_code
_entity_poly.pdbx_strand_id
1 'polypeptide(L)'
;MSRTPHSFSALSFAAPTYGLTLRVLHWLTALCMFVVIPVAWYMTTMDRHDPTRGSWVNFHKSIGMTVLLLTLIRVVTRLSGTAPPLPQRIPVFEQKLAHIGHGLLYLILFAMPISGYINSYGGGHPVNWFWLFQVPAVVPADKALGHLGSKVHYWLAYLTYVLIAGHVLAVIYHQLVQRVDILGRMTGRAGKR
;
A
#
# COMPACT_ATOMS: atom_id res chain seq x y z
N MET A 1 -59.71 15.37 -18.54
CA MET A 1 -58.87 15.23 -17.33
C MET A 1 -57.73 14.28 -17.64
N SER A 2 -56.63 14.79 -18.20
CA SER A 2 -55.43 14.02 -18.54
C SER A 2 -54.46 14.01 -17.36
N ARG A 3 -54.15 12.83 -16.83
CA ARG A 3 -53.11 12.67 -15.80
C ARG A 3 -51.74 12.65 -16.48
N THR A 4 -50.89 13.59 -16.10
CA THR A 4 -49.46 13.60 -16.42
C THR A 4 -48.76 12.47 -15.64
N PRO A 5 -47.83 11.71 -16.25
CA PRO A 5 -46.96 10.84 -15.48
C PRO A 5 -45.83 11.65 -14.87
N HIS A 6 -45.72 11.63 -13.54
CA HIS A 6 -44.55 12.14 -12.84
C HIS A 6 -43.34 11.27 -13.20
N SER A 7 -42.37 11.83 -13.92
CA SER A 7 -41.05 11.22 -14.06
C SER A 7 -40.33 11.29 -12.72
N PHE A 8 -40.15 10.14 -12.08
CA PHE A 8 -39.17 10.03 -11.01
C PHE A 8 -37.78 10.10 -11.65
N SER A 9 -37.15 11.27 -11.57
CA SER A 9 -35.70 11.39 -11.79
C SER A 9 -35.01 10.45 -10.79
N ALA A 10 -34.49 9.33 -11.30
CA ALA A 10 -33.59 8.48 -10.54
C ALA A 10 -32.36 9.31 -10.19
N LEU A 11 -32.28 9.78 -8.93
CA LEU A 11 -31.05 10.32 -8.39
C LEU A 11 -29.99 9.22 -8.52
N SER A 12 -29.07 9.41 -9.47
CA SER A 12 -27.87 8.61 -9.59
C SER A 12 -27.11 8.77 -8.28
N PHE A 13 -27.22 7.79 -7.39
CA PHE A 13 -26.40 7.75 -6.18
C PHE A 13 -24.97 7.40 -6.58
N ALA A 14 -24.24 8.41 -7.02
CA ALA A 14 -22.81 8.32 -7.26
C ALA A 14 -22.14 7.82 -5.97
N ALA A 15 -21.34 6.75 -6.06
CA ALA A 15 -20.74 6.17 -4.88
C ALA A 15 -19.80 7.18 -4.20
N PRO A 16 -19.91 7.42 -2.88
CA PRO A 16 -19.10 8.42 -2.20
C PRO A 16 -17.60 8.13 -2.33
N THR A 17 -16.81 9.20 -2.56
CA THR A 17 -15.36 9.13 -2.72
C THR A 17 -14.63 9.26 -1.39
N TYR A 18 -13.42 8.71 -1.29
CA TYR A 18 -12.56 8.97 -0.13
C TYR A 18 -12.14 10.45 -0.07
N GLY A 19 -11.97 10.97 1.15
CA GLY A 19 -11.42 12.31 1.38
C GLY A 19 -10.07 12.51 0.67
N LEU A 20 -9.77 13.74 0.24
CA LEU A 20 -8.58 14.05 -0.56
C LEU A 20 -7.29 13.53 0.09
N THR A 21 -7.12 13.74 1.40
CA THR A 21 -5.95 13.29 2.16
C THR A 21 -5.72 11.78 2.03
N LEU A 22 -6.77 10.96 2.22
CA LEU A 22 -6.66 9.50 2.09
C LEU A 22 -6.31 9.06 0.66
N ARG A 23 -6.82 9.78 -0.34
CA ARG A 23 -6.49 9.52 -1.75
C ARG A 23 -5.02 9.84 -2.02
N VAL A 24 -4.53 11.01 -1.60
CA VAL A 24 -3.13 11.41 -1.77
C VAL A 24 -2.20 10.41 -1.07
N LEU A 25 -2.46 10.08 0.20
CA LEU A 25 -1.65 9.12 0.95
C LEU A 25 -1.62 7.74 0.27
N HIS A 26 -2.75 7.27 -0.24
CA HIS A 26 -2.80 6.02 -0.99
C HIS A 26 -1.93 6.07 -2.25
N TRP A 27 -2.09 7.11 -3.08
CA TRP A 27 -1.35 7.19 -4.35
C TRP A 27 0.15 7.42 -4.16
N LEU A 28 0.55 8.17 -3.12
CA LEU A 28 1.96 8.27 -2.73
C LEU A 28 2.51 6.91 -2.28
N THR A 29 1.76 6.17 -1.45
CA THR A 29 2.15 4.82 -1.04
C THR A 29 2.27 3.90 -2.26
N ALA A 30 1.29 3.93 -3.16
CA ALA A 30 1.30 3.12 -4.39
C ALA A 30 2.52 3.45 -5.26
N LEU A 31 2.82 4.73 -5.48
CA LEU A 31 4.02 5.17 -6.19
C LEU A 31 5.29 4.62 -5.54
N CYS A 32 5.42 4.75 -4.22
CA CYS A 32 6.55 4.17 -3.50
C CYS A 32 6.64 2.65 -3.69
N MET A 33 5.52 1.92 -3.67
CA MET A 33 5.52 0.47 -3.91
C MET A 33 5.95 0.11 -5.34
N PHE A 34 5.50 0.85 -6.35
CA PHE A 34 5.90 0.65 -7.74
C PHE A 34 7.38 0.96 -7.99
N VAL A 35 8.02 1.79 -7.16
CA VAL A 35 9.47 2.06 -7.23
C VAL A 35 10.27 1.05 -6.40
N VAL A 36 9.87 0.79 -5.16
CA VAL A 36 10.68 -0.02 -4.22
C VAL A 36 10.79 -1.48 -4.63
N ILE A 37 9.76 -2.03 -5.30
CA ILE A 37 9.76 -3.42 -5.76
C ILE A 37 10.81 -3.64 -6.86
N PRO A 38 10.81 -2.90 -8.00
CA PRO A 38 11.88 -2.99 -8.99
C PRO A 38 13.27 -2.71 -8.42
N VAL A 39 13.40 -1.71 -7.53
CA VAL A 39 14.67 -1.42 -6.86
C VAL A 39 15.16 -2.62 -6.04
N ALA A 40 14.26 -3.33 -5.35
CA ALA A 40 14.60 -4.52 -4.59
C ALA A 40 15.12 -5.65 -5.48
N TRP A 41 14.47 -5.88 -6.62
CA TRP A 41 14.92 -6.85 -7.63
C TRP A 41 16.28 -6.45 -8.20
N TYR A 42 16.43 -5.18 -8.60
CA TYR A 42 17.67 -4.68 -9.16
C TYR A 42 18.86 -4.88 -8.20
N MET A 43 18.75 -4.39 -6.95
CA MET A 43 19.84 -4.48 -5.96
C MET A 43 20.22 -5.91 -5.56
N THR A 44 19.30 -6.88 -5.72
CA THR A 44 19.55 -8.30 -5.42
C THR A 44 20.25 -9.03 -6.57
N THR A 45 20.13 -8.52 -7.80
CA THR A 45 20.86 -9.04 -8.98
C THR A 45 22.26 -8.44 -9.15
N MET A 46 22.58 -7.34 -8.46
CA MET A 46 23.88 -6.70 -8.54
C MET A 46 25.00 -7.55 -7.93
N ASP A 47 26.20 -7.44 -8.50
CA ASP A 47 27.41 -8.01 -7.92
C ASP A 47 27.67 -7.44 -6.51
N ARG A 48 28.14 -8.29 -5.59
CA ARG A 48 28.38 -7.88 -4.20
C ARG A 48 29.50 -6.85 -4.06
N HIS A 49 30.42 -6.81 -5.02
CA HIS A 49 31.55 -5.89 -5.08
C HIS A 49 31.25 -4.63 -5.90
N ASP A 50 30.05 -4.51 -6.49
CA ASP A 50 29.64 -3.29 -7.19
C ASP A 50 29.61 -2.10 -6.21
N PRO A 51 30.39 -1.02 -6.47
CA PRO A 51 30.50 0.12 -5.56
C PRO A 51 29.17 0.88 -5.38
N THR A 52 28.24 0.77 -6.32
CA THR A 52 26.94 1.45 -6.30
C THR A 52 25.86 0.66 -5.55
N ARG A 53 26.08 -0.65 -5.28
CA ARG A 53 25.10 -1.51 -4.61
C ARG A 53 24.67 -0.98 -3.24
N GLY A 54 25.62 -0.46 -2.46
CA GLY A 54 25.33 0.14 -1.15
C GLY A 54 24.33 1.31 -1.25
N SER A 55 24.46 2.13 -2.30
CA SER A 55 23.55 3.26 -2.55
C SER A 55 22.14 2.80 -2.92
N TRP A 56 22.02 1.77 -3.78
CA TRP A 56 20.72 1.18 -4.12
C TRP A 56 20.04 0.53 -2.91
N VAL A 57 20.80 -0.15 -2.05
CA VAL A 57 20.30 -0.71 -0.79
C VAL A 57 19.82 0.41 0.14
N ASN A 58 20.56 1.52 0.25
CA ASN A 58 20.13 2.65 1.07
C ASN A 58 18.87 3.32 0.51
N PHE A 59 18.77 3.46 -0.82
CA PHE A 59 17.58 3.99 -1.48
C PHE A 59 16.36 3.09 -1.22
N HIS A 60 16.52 1.77 -1.33
CA HIS A 60 15.48 0.80 -0.99
C HIS A 60 15.00 0.96 0.47
N LYS A 61 15.93 1.01 1.43
CA LYS A 61 15.62 1.24 2.86
C LYS A 61 14.86 2.56 3.06
N SER A 62 15.28 3.61 2.37
CA SER A 62 14.67 4.95 2.45
C SER A 62 13.21 4.94 1.98
N ILE A 63 12.92 4.29 0.84
CA ILE A 63 11.54 4.16 0.36
C ILE A 63 10.72 3.28 1.32
N GLY A 64 11.30 2.20 1.86
CA GLY A 64 10.64 1.38 2.88
C GLY A 64 10.22 2.18 4.12
N MET A 65 11.10 3.03 4.65
CA MET A 65 10.79 3.92 5.76
C MET A 65 9.71 4.97 5.40
N THR A 66 9.74 5.49 4.18
CA THR A 66 8.68 6.37 3.67
C THR A 66 7.33 5.67 3.60
N VAL A 67 7.28 4.42 3.12
CA VAL A 67 6.05 3.62 3.11
C VAL A 67 5.53 3.40 4.53
N LEU A 68 6.41 3.11 5.49
CA LEU A 68 6.02 2.96 6.90
C LEU A 68 5.39 4.25 7.45
N LEU A 69 6.02 5.41 7.22
CA LEU A 69 5.51 6.71 7.68
C LEU A 69 4.17 7.05 7.01
N LEU A 70 4.07 6.92 5.69
CA LEU A 70 2.83 7.17 4.95
C LEU A 70 1.70 6.26 5.43
N THR A 71 1.99 4.99 5.71
CA THR A 71 1.01 4.02 6.20
C THR A 71 0.54 4.40 7.61
N LEU A 72 1.43 4.83 8.50
CA LEU A 72 1.07 5.32 9.83
C LEU A 72 0.11 6.52 9.74
N ILE A 73 0.47 7.56 8.97
CA ILE A 73 -0.37 8.74 8.76
C ILE A 73 -1.71 8.34 8.14
N ARG A 74 -1.72 7.39 7.20
CA ARG A 74 -2.92 6.89 6.53
C ARG A 74 -3.85 6.15 7.49
N VAL A 75 -3.32 5.34 8.40
CA VAL A 75 -4.12 4.66 9.43
C VAL A 75 -4.76 5.68 10.37
N VAL A 76 -3.98 6.61 10.92
CA VAL A 76 -4.50 7.67 11.79
C VAL A 76 -5.60 8.47 11.09
N THR A 77 -5.34 8.92 9.86
CA THR A 77 -6.32 9.68 9.05
C THR A 77 -7.58 8.86 8.78
N ARG A 78 -7.45 7.54 8.54
CA ARG A 78 -8.58 6.65 8.28
C ARG A 78 -9.42 6.43 9.54
N LEU A 79 -8.79 6.31 10.72
CA LEU A 79 -9.50 6.12 11.99
C LEU A 79 -10.26 7.39 12.41
N SER A 80 -9.77 8.57 12.03
CA SER A 80 -10.45 9.85 12.28
C SER A 80 -11.61 10.16 11.32
N GLY A 81 -11.86 9.35 10.29
CA GLY A 81 -12.84 9.65 9.25
C GLY A 81 -13.72 8.47 8.88
N THR A 82 -14.85 8.74 8.23
CA THR A 82 -15.76 7.69 7.76
C THR A 82 -15.32 7.17 6.40
N ALA A 83 -15.02 5.88 6.31
CA ALA A 83 -14.78 5.24 5.02
C ALA A 83 -16.11 5.15 4.24
N PRO A 84 -16.15 5.53 2.94
CA PRO A 84 -17.35 5.37 2.13
C PRO A 84 -17.77 3.90 2.09
N PRO A 85 -19.08 3.57 2.15
CA PRO A 85 -19.55 2.19 2.04
C PRO A 85 -19.16 1.57 0.69
N LEU A 86 -19.01 0.24 0.65
CA LEU A 86 -18.84 -0.49 -0.60
C LEU A 86 -20.14 -0.42 -1.43
N PRO A 87 -20.06 -0.35 -2.77
CA PRO A 87 -21.25 -0.37 -3.61
C PRO A 87 -22.09 -1.63 -3.36
N GLN A 88 -23.39 -1.46 -3.14
CA GLN A 88 -24.32 -2.57 -2.86
C GLN A 88 -24.39 -3.61 -3.98
N ARG A 89 -23.99 -3.24 -5.20
CA ARG A 89 -23.91 -4.13 -6.37
C ARG A 89 -22.82 -5.21 -6.23
N ILE A 90 -21.85 -5.04 -5.33
CA ILE A 90 -20.80 -6.03 -5.08
C ILE A 90 -21.35 -7.13 -4.16
N PRO A 91 -21.26 -8.43 -4.53
CA PRO A 91 -21.68 -9.54 -3.67
C PRO A 91 -21.04 -9.49 -2.29
N VAL A 92 -21.79 -9.88 -1.25
CA VAL A 92 -21.34 -9.83 0.16
C VAL A 92 -20.02 -10.58 0.38
N PHE A 93 -19.82 -11.71 -0.30
CA PHE A 93 -18.58 -12.47 -0.22
C PHE A 93 -17.38 -11.70 -0.78
N GLU A 94 -17.52 -11.02 -1.92
CA GLU A 94 -16.47 -10.18 -2.50
C GLU A 94 -16.18 -8.95 -1.61
N GLN A 95 -17.20 -8.39 -0.94
CA GLN A 95 -16.99 -7.34 0.06
C GLN A 95 -16.14 -7.84 1.26
N LYS A 96 -16.43 -9.04 1.77
CA LYS A 96 -15.62 -9.67 2.83
C LYS A 96 -14.18 -9.90 2.38
N LEU A 97 -13.98 -10.42 1.18
CA LEU A 97 -12.64 -10.59 0.59
C LEU A 97 -11.92 -9.25 0.45
N ALA A 98 -12.61 -8.20 0.04
CA ALA A 98 -12.04 -6.86 -0.03
C ALA A 98 -11.57 -6.40 1.36
N HIS A 99 -12.38 -6.56 2.41
CA HIS A 99 -11.96 -6.20 3.78
C HIS A 99 -10.75 -6.99 4.26
N ILE A 100 -10.72 -8.31 4.03
CA ILE A 100 -9.58 -9.17 4.38
C ILE A 100 -8.33 -8.72 3.63
N GLY A 101 -8.43 -8.53 2.31
CA GLY A 101 -7.32 -8.09 1.47
C GLY A 101 -6.76 -6.73 1.91
N HIS A 102 -7.61 -5.77 2.25
CA HIS A 102 -7.16 -4.49 2.81
C HIS A 102 -6.47 -4.66 4.17
N GLY A 103 -7.00 -5.52 5.05
CA GLY A 103 -6.37 -5.83 6.34
C GLY A 103 -4.97 -6.42 6.17
N LEU A 104 -4.83 -7.39 5.27
CA LEU A 104 -3.53 -8.00 4.93
C LEU A 104 -2.57 -6.99 4.30
N LEU A 105 -3.05 -6.10 3.43
CA LEU A 105 -2.24 -5.02 2.86
C LEU A 105 -1.79 -4.03 3.93
N TYR A 106 -2.63 -3.67 4.91
CA TYR A 106 -2.16 -2.84 6.01
C TYR A 106 -1.08 -3.56 6.83
N LEU A 107 -1.30 -4.82 7.18
CA LEU A 107 -0.32 -5.63 7.90
C LEU A 107 1.02 -5.68 7.16
N ILE A 108 1.01 -5.95 5.84
CA ILE A 108 2.24 -6.08 5.06
C ILE A 108 2.99 -4.75 4.93
N LEU A 109 2.27 -3.63 4.78
CA LEU A 109 2.86 -2.29 4.70
C LEU A 109 3.58 -1.86 5.99
N PHE A 110 3.24 -2.45 7.14
CA PHE A 110 4.00 -2.30 8.38
C PHE A 110 5.10 -3.37 8.53
N ALA A 111 4.74 -4.63 8.35
CA ALA A 111 5.64 -5.76 8.64
C ALA A 111 6.86 -5.79 7.72
N MET A 112 6.71 -5.43 6.44
CA MET A 112 7.84 -5.35 5.48
C MET A 112 8.92 -4.37 5.92
N PRO A 113 8.64 -3.06 6.08
CA PRO A 113 9.68 -2.11 6.47
C PRO A 113 10.20 -2.36 7.89
N ILE A 114 9.37 -2.81 8.83
CA ILE A 114 9.83 -3.16 10.19
C ILE A 114 10.83 -4.32 10.16
N SER A 115 10.52 -5.41 9.44
CA SER A 115 11.45 -6.54 9.31
C SER A 115 12.74 -6.15 8.57
N GLY A 116 12.66 -5.29 7.56
CA GLY A 116 13.83 -4.75 6.86
C GLY A 116 14.69 -3.84 7.74
N TYR A 117 14.05 -3.05 8.60
CA TYR A 117 14.72 -2.22 9.60
C TYR A 117 15.46 -3.07 10.64
N ILE A 118 14.80 -4.13 11.15
CA ILE A 118 15.41 -5.09 12.09
C ILE A 118 16.59 -5.82 11.43
N ASN A 119 16.44 -6.26 10.18
CA ASN A 119 17.54 -6.84 9.41
C ASN A 119 18.74 -5.89 9.34
N SER A 120 18.48 -4.63 8.97
CA SER A 120 19.52 -3.61 8.82
C SER A 120 20.27 -3.37 10.14
N TYR A 121 19.57 -2.99 11.20
CA TYR A 121 20.18 -2.67 12.48
C TYR A 121 20.76 -3.89 13.19
N GLY A 122 20.08 -5.04 13.15
CA GLY A 122 20.60 -6.30 13.67
C GLY A 122 21.88 -6.73 12.95
N GLY A 123 21.99 -6.49 11.65
CA GLY A 123 23.21 -6.68 10.87
C GLY A 123 24.30 -5.63 11.08
N GLY A 124 24.10 -4.63 11.95
CA GLY A 124 25.06 -3.55 12.18
C GLY A 124 25.13 -2.51 11.06
N HIS A 125 24.10 -2.44 10.22
CA HIS A 125 24.01 -1.49 9.11
C HIS A 125 22.97 -0.41 9.42
N PRO A 126 23.39 0.85 9.65
CA PRO A 126 22.46 1.95 9.86
C PRO A 126 21.48 2.16 8.71
N VAL A 127 20.34 2.79 9.03
CA VAL A 127 19.33 3.22 8.06
C VAL A 127 19.47 4.73 7.86
N ASN A 128 20.08 5.15 6.76
CA ASN A 128 20.27 6.56 6.43
C ASN A 128 19.16 7.03 5.49
N TRP A 129 18.12 7.67 6.03
CA TRP A 129 16.94 8.02 5.26
C TRP A 129 17.27 9.10 4.21
N PHE A 130 17.30 8.68 2.94
CA PHE A 130 17.73 9.48 1.79
C PHE A 130 19.08 10.20 1.99
N TRP A 131 20.00 9.61 2.75
CA TRP A 131 21.30 10.22 3.13
C TRP A 131 21.17 11.55 3.91
N LEU A 132 19.98 11.91 4.37
CA LEU A 132 19.73 13.16 5.09
C LEU A 132 20.05 13.02 6.58
N PHE A 133 19.61 11.92 7.18
CA PHE A 133 19.86 11.62 8.58
C PHE A 133 19.77 10.10 8.84
N GLN A 134 20.40 9.67 9.92
CA GLN A 134 20.29 8.30 10.39
C GLN A 134 19.03 8.15 11.26
N VAL A 135 18.16 7.20 10.91
CA VAL A 135 17.01 6.86 11.75
C VAL A 135 17.52 6.25 13.05
N PRO A 136 17.15 6.71 14.25
CA PRO A 136 17.66 6.18 15.51
C PRO A 136 17.50 4.67 15.60
N ALA A 137 18.48 3.96 16.16
CA ALA A 137 18.43 2.52 16.38
C ALA A 137 17.47 2.20 17.55
N VAL A 138 16.42 1.42 17.28
CA VAL A 138 15.49 0.91 18.31
C VAL A 138 15.71 -0.57 18.62
N VAL A 139 16.63 -1.23 17.92
CA VAL A 139 17.07 -2.60 18.19
C VAL A 139 18.61 -2.65 18.24
N PRO A 140 19.20 -3.53 19.06
CA PRO A 140 20.65 -3.68 19.12
C PRO A 140 21.20 -4.35 17.86
N ALA A 141 22.49 -4.14 17.61
CA ALA A 141 23.23 -4.95 16.63
C ALA A 141 23.40 -6.36 17.19
N ASP A 142 22.70 -7.32 16.59
CA ASP A 142 22.69 -8.72 16.98
C ASP A 142 22.48 -9.60 15.73
N LYS A 143 23.42 -10.52 15.50
CA LYS A 143 23.43 -11.35 14.28
C LYS A 143 22.19 -12.25 14.15
N ALA A 144 21.67 -12.77 15.26
CA ALA A 144 20.48 -13.62 15.24
C ALA A 144 19.24 -12.78 14.88
N LEU A 145 19.14 -11.56 15.44
CA LEU A 145 18.09 -10.61 15.13
C LEU A 145 18.15 -10.15 13.67
N GLY A 146 19.35 -9.87 13.15
CA GLY A 146 19.58 -9.53 11.74
C GLY A 146 19.13 -10.67 10.81
N HIS A 147 19.52 -11.91 11.13
CA HIS A 147 19.13 -13.09 10.34
C HIS A 147 17.62 -13.34 10.38
N LEU A 148 16.99 -13.19 11.55
CA LEU A 148 15.54 -13.29 11.69
C LEU A 148 14.83 -12.23 10.84
N GLY A 149 15.25 -10.96 10.96
CA GLY A 149 14.72 -9.87 10.16
C GLY A 149 14.85 -10.13 8.67
N SER A 150 16.00 -10.61 8.21
CA SER A 150 16.24 -10.99 6.82
C SER A 150 15.30 -12.09 6.34
N LYS A 151 15.15 -13.17 7.12
CA LYS A 151 14.28 -14.31 6.78
C LYS A 151 12.81 -13.89 6.71
N VAL A 152 12.34 -13.11 7.68
CA VAL A 152 10.97 -12.59 7.69
C VAL A 152 10.74 -11.66 6.50
N HIS A 153 11.64 -10.71 6.26
CA HIS A 153 11.53 -9.77 5.15
C HIS A 153 11.49 -10.49 3.79
N TYR A 154 12.31 -11.53 3.61
CA TYR A 154 12.33 -12.34 2.40
C TYR A 154 10.97 -13.00 2.13
N TRP A 155 10.38 -13.69 3.11
CA TRP A 155 9.07 -14.34 2.92
C TRP A 155 7.93 -13.35 2.76
N LEU A 156 7.97 -12.24 3.50
CA LEU A 156 7.00 -11.17 3.36
C LEU A 156 7.09 -10.48 1.99
N ALA A 157 8.26 -10.47 1.33
CA ALA A 157 8.39 -9.93 -0.03
C ALA A 157 7.54 -10.72 -1.04
N TYR A 158 7.58 -12.06 -1.01
CA TYR A 158 6.72 -12.90 -1.86
C TYR A 158 5.23 -12.66 -1.57
N LEU A 159 4.85 -12.59 -0.29
CA LEU A 159 3.48 -12.29 0.10
C LEU A 159 3.05 -10.90 -0.41
N THR A 160 3.95 -9.92 -0.34
CA THR A 160 3.71 -8.57 -0.87
C THR A 160 3.40 -8.60 -2.36
N TYR A 161 4.16 -9.37 -3.15
CA TYR A 161 3.90 -9.50 -4.59
C TYR A 161 2.51 -10.08 -4.87
N VAL A 162 2.14 -11.15 -4.18
CA VAL A 162 0.82 -11.78 -4.33
C VAL A 162 -0.30 -10.82 -3.93
N LEU A 163 -0.17 -10.13 -2.79
CA LEU A 163 -1.19 -9.20 -2.31
C LEU A 163 -1.37 -7.98 -3.22
N ILE A 164 -0.28 -7.39 -3.71
CA ILE A 164 -0.36 -6.24 -4.63
C ILE A 164 -0.94 -6.67 -5.97
N ALA A 165 -0.47 -7.80 -6.53
CA ALA A 165 -1.01 -8.33 -7.77
C ALA A 165 -2.51 -8.63 -7.64
N GLY A 166 -2.92 -9.33 -6.58
CA GLY A 166 -4.33 -9.61 -6.29
C GLY A 166 -5.17 -8.35 -6.12
N HIS A 167 -4.63 -7.32 -5.44
CA HIS A 167 -5.30 -6.03 -5.29
C HIS A 167 -5.54 -5.32 -6.62
N VAL A 168 -4.50 -5.22 -7.46
CA VAL A 168 -4.59 -4.59 -8.78
C VAL A 168 -5.53 -5.38 -9.69
N LEU A 169 -5.43 -6.70 -9.71
CA LEU A 169 -6.32 -7.58 -10.49
C LEU A 169 -7.77 -7.46 -10.05
N ALA A 170 -8.05 -7.35 -8.75
CA ALA A 170 -9.40 -7.09 -8.26
C ALA A 170 -9.94 -5.74 -8.77
N VAL A 171 -9.11 -4.69 -8.76
CA VAL A 171 -9.48 -3.39 -9.34
C VAL A 171 -9.86 -3.51 -10.81
N ILE A 172 -9.02 -4.20 -11.60
CA ILE A 172 -9.25 -4.43 -13.03
C ILE A 172 -10.53 -5.25 -13.24
N TYR A 173 -10.73 -6.33 -12.49
CA TYR A 173 -11.90 -7.20 -12.58
C TYR A 173 -13.20 -6.43 -12.33
N HIS A 174 -13.28 -5.66 -11.24
CA HIS A 174 -14.50 -4.88 -10.97
C HIS A 174 -14.71 -3.77 -12.02
N GLN A 175 -13.65 -3.13 -12.51
CA GLN A 175 -13.76 -2.06 -13.50
C GLN A 175 -14.23 -2.59 -14.87
N LEU A 176 -13.62 -3.66 -15.35
CA LEU A 176 -13.79 -4.14 -16.73
C LEU A 176 -14.86 -5.22 -16.86
N VAL A 177 -14.93 -6.15 -15.89
CA VAL A 177 -15.85 -7.29 -15.95
C VAL A 177 -17.16 -6.95 -15.25
N GLN A 178 -17.12 -6.54 -13.98
CA GLN A 178 -18.35 -6.20 -13.26
C GLN A 178 -18.92 -4.81 -13.61
N ARG A 179 -18.12 -3.98 -14.29
CA ARG A 179 -18.47 -2.59 -14.65
C ARG A 179 -18.90 -1.78 -13.42
N VAL A 180 -18.16 -1.91 -12.33
CA VAL A 180 -18.31 -1.14 -11.08
C VAL A 180 -17.08 -0.25 -10.93
N ASP A 181 -17.29 1.07 -10.89
CA ASP A 181 -16.20 2.05 -10.81
C ASP A 181 -15.65 2.19 -9.38
N ILE A 182 -14.92 1.17 -8.93
CA ILE A 182 -14.24 1.21 -7.63
C ILE A 182 -13.01 2.12 -7.65
N LEU A 183 -12.35 2.27 -8.81
CA LEU A 183 -11.22 3.18 -8.98
C LEU A 183 -11.66 4.64 -8.84
N GLY A 184 -12.88 4.98 -9.29
CA GLY A 184 -13.48 6.30 -9.14
C GLY A 184 -13.49 6.81 -7.70
N ARG A 185 -13.60 5.90 -6.72
CA ARG A 185 -13.60 6.23 -5.28
C ARG A 185 -12.23 6.70 -4.77
N MET A 186 -11.15 6.22 -5.40
CA MET A 186 -9.76 6.58 -5.06
C MET A 186 -9.18 7.68 -5.95
N THR A 187 -9.72 7.88 -7.14
CA THR A 187 -9.33 8.98 -8.04
C THR A 187 -10.15 10.25 -7.80
N GLY A 188 -11.30 10.15 -7.13
CA GLY A 188 -12.25 11.25 -6.95
C GLY A 188 -13.19 11.48 -8.13
N ARG A 189 -13.19 10.57 -9.11
CA ARG A 189 -14.10 10.62 -10.26
C ARG A 189 -15.52 10.16 -9.92
N ALA A 190 -15.67 9.29 -8.91
CA ALA A 190 -16.97 8.74 -8.55
C ALA A 190 -17.96 9.77 -7.97
N GLY A 191 -17.48 10.93 -7.49
CA GLY A 191 -18.35 12.02 -7.01
C GLY A 191 -18.76 13.05 -8.08
N LYS A 192 -18.40 12.84 -9.35
CA LYS A 192 -18.62 13.78 -10.46
C LYS A 192 -19.55 13.24 -11.56
N ARG A 193 -20.23 12.11 -11.33
CA ARG A 193 -21.13 11.46 -12.29
C ARG A 193 -22.55 11.42 -11.77
#